data_AF-A0A383W3N3-F1
#
_entry.id   AF-A0A383W3N3-F1
#
_cell.length_a   1.000
_cell.length_b   1.000
_cell.length_c   1.000
_cell.angle_alpha   90.00
_cell.angle_beta   90.00
_cell.angle_gamma   90.00
#
_symmetry.space_group_name_H-M   'P 1'
#
loop_
_entity.id
_entity.type
_entity.pdbx_description
1 polymer ?
#
loop_
_entity_poly.entity_id
_entity_poly.type
_entity_poly.pdbx_seq_one_letter_code
_entity_poly.pdbx_strand_id
1 'polypeptide(L)'
;MARLILVLVLAVAALQIVNSEQQQQDCKSLLQEYYEFNHKEAAPYTGENLVYFLHIPRTAGRTFHSCLLRLGTPGRKRCPKAYDHLRIDFKVPNCQLLSSHDDFSVVEQLPDNVAVVSQMRDPVDRFLSAYEFAIEVAARQLRRSKNYTKPRNRVVTDDVWPWSYLIPYFAEDIKPKMAEVKAEPLMAPGVWSEQRSDDGQVYYWNKFLNMSKWTLDESEKQHLVPNLDPYNNRMFMPLAEFMKQPIARDLLHNGELMQVLGLTNYSHWQGASQLRSCMLQDSAISQELLDFALKRIEKFTHVGATDRLFESVESAAAALNMPLDGPAYGAGEASSANIERARSLTWAEAMKSGEAPLPQHSDDDASYDQSAGSDSPDVHQLARLARVRRMAVSELQRTWNAAVERQETDQAYLREVRGELNAARAELAEAQQQLVAARAEEVKMRKVLGEQPQKDKTLELSLGAEFQRCATRAQNRNKSRKKNSLLNLRLNDYRQVYFSKEDRKAIPAALIEEIKQLNALDIALHKRALELLEKRRTDQTTAGKLQALPPVAVAQHRAQRGRPAV
;
A
#
# COMPACT_ATOMS: atom_id res chain seq x y z
N MET A 1 17.63 58.29 -7.31
CA MET A 1 17.82 56.81 -7.28
C MET A 1 17.59 56.19 -5.90
N ALA A 2 18.30 56.60 -4.83
CA ALA A 2 18.16 55.98 -3.50
C ALA A 2 16.73 55.97 -2.92
N ARG A 3 15.96 57.06 -3.07
CA ARG A 3 14.55 57.12 -2.64
C ARG A 3 13.63 56.18 -3.44
N LEU A 4 13.91 55.97 -4.72
CA LEU A 4 13.13 55.07 -5.58
C LEU A 4 13.39 53.60 -5.21
N ILE A 5 14.66 53.27 -4.92
CA ILE A 5 15.07 51.94 -4.42
C ILE A 5 14.42 51.65 -3.07
N LEU A 6 14.40 52.62 -2.14
CA LEU A 6 13.77 52.44 -0.84
C LEU A 6 12.25 52.20 -0.95
N VAL A 7 11.56 52.94 -1.81
CA VAL A 7 10.12 52.74 -2.05
C VAL A 7 9.83 51.37 -2.67
N LEU A 8 10.66 50.92 -3.62
CA LEU A 8 10.54 49.58 -4.22
C LEU A 8 10.77 48.47 -3.18
N VAL A 9 11.78 48.60 -2.31
CA VAL A 9 12.06 47.63 -1.25
C VAL A 9 10.90 47.55 -0.25
N LEU A 10 10.35 48.70 0.18
CA LEU A 10 9.21 48.74 1.08
C LEU A 10 7.93 48.16 0.44
N ALA A 11 7.70 48.42 -0.85
CA ALA A 11 6.57 47.85 -1.58
C ALA A 11 6.67 46.33 -1.73
N VAL A 12 7.86 45.80 -2.01
CA VAL A 12 8.11 44.35 -2.08
C VAL A 12 7.94 43.70 -0.71
N ALA A 13 8.44 44.33 0.36
CA ALA A 13 8.26 43.83 1.72
C ALA A 13 6.78 43.82 2.14
N ALA A 14 6.03 44.88 1.83
CA ALA A 14 4.59 44.94 2.09
C ALA A 14 3.81 43.87 1.31
N LEU A 15 4.14 43.64 0.03
CA LEU A 15 3.54 42.58 -0.78
C LEU A 15 3.85 41.17 -0.22
N GLN A 16 5.06 40.95 0.30
CA GLN A 16 5.41 39.69 0.96
C GLN A 16 4.64 39.46 2.25
N ILE A 17 4.41 40.52 3.05
CA ILE A 17 3.61 40.44 4.28
C ILE A 17 2.15 40.13 3.95
N VAL A 18 1.54 40.85 3.00
CA VAL A 18 0.15 40.62 2.58
C VAL A 18 -0.04 39.20 2.00
N ASN A 19 0.89 38.74 1.17
CA ASN A 19 0.84 37.37 0.63
C ASN A 19 0.97 36.31 1.74
N SER A 20 1.83 36.55 2.74
CA SER A 20 2.01 35.63 3.86
C SER A 20 0.77 35.55 4.75
N GLU A 21 0.09 36.68 5.00
CA GLU A 21 -1.15 36.71 5.79
C GLU A 21 -2.30 36.01 5.06
N GLN A 22 -2.46 36.27 3.76
CA GLN A 22 -3.47 35.61 2.93
C GLN A 22 -3.23 34.09 2.88
N GLN A 23 -1.99 33.67 2.64
CA GLN A 23 -1.63 32.25 2.62
C GLN A 23 -1.91 31.55 3.96
N GLN A 24 -1.65 32.23 5.08
CA GLN A 24 -1.95 31.69 6.41
C GLN A 24 -3.46 31.57 6.64
N GLN A 25 -4.25 32.53 6.18
CA GLN A 25 -5.71 32.49 6.27
C GLN A 25 -6.30 31.36 5.38
N ASP A 26 -5.78 31.20 4.17
CA ASP A 26 -6.17 30.12 3.26
C ASP A 26 -5.87 28.75 3.88
N CYS A 27 -4.71 28.59 4.49
CA CYS A 27 -4.33 27.34 5.15
C CYS A 27 -5.23 27.02 6.36
N LYS A 28 -5.66 28.02 7.13
CA LYS A 28 -6.64 27.84 8.23
C LYS A 28 -8.03 27.45 7.73
N SER A 29 -8.51 28.11 6.67
CA SER A 29 -9.79 27.74 6.03
C SER A 29 -9.75 26.28 5.55
N LEU A 30 -8.65 25.90 4.90
CA LEU A 30 -8.46 24.57 4.38
C LEU A 30 -8.37 23.51 5.49
N LEU A 31 -7.77 23.85 6.63
CA LEU A 31 -7.75 22.99 7.81
C LEU A 31 -9.15 22.78 8.41
N GLN A 32 -10.00 23.82 8.40
CA GLN A 32 -11.39 23.69 8.81
C GLN A 32 -12.17 22.77 7.85
N GLU A 33 -12.05 22.98 6.54
CA GLU A 33 -12.67 22.10 5.51
C GLU A 33 -12.21 20.65 5.65
N TYR A 34 -10.93 20.45 6.00
CA TYR A 34 -10.38 19.12 6.27
C TYR A 34 -11.08 18.44 7.45
N TYR A 35 -11.33 19.16 8.55
CA TYR A 35 -12.04 18.59 9.70
C TYR A 35 -13.52 18.32 9.40
N GLU A 36 -14.16 19.17 8.59
CA GLU A 36 -15.53 18.94 8.13
C GLU A 36 -15.62 17.69 7.25
N PHE A 37 -14.66 17.48 6.34
CA PHE A 37 -14.59 16.26 5.55
C PHE A 37 -14.25 15.05 6.42
N ASN A 38 -13.16 15.10 7.20
CA ASN A 38 -12.65 13.99 8.03
C ASN A 38 -13.28 13.96 9.44
N HIS A 39 -14.59 14.14 9.52
CA HIS A 39 -15.32 14.18 10.79
C HIS A 39 -15.54 12.76 11.37
N LYS A 40 -15.47 11.72 10.52
CA LYS A 40 -15.70 10.35 10.93
C LYS A 40 -14.43 9.70 11.47
N GLU A 41 -14.60 9.03 12.61
CA GLU A 41 -13.51 8.40 13.34
C GLU A 41 -13.75 6.91 13.51
N ALA A 42 -12.68 6.16 13.80
CA ALA A 42 -12.78 4.72 14.04
C ALA A 42 -13.68 4.40 15.24
N ALA A 43 -14.54 3.40 15.08
CA ALA A 43 -15.38 2.87 16.14
C ALA A 43 -14.67 1.70 16.87
N PRO A 44 -15.04 1.42 18.14
CA PRO A 44 -14.61 0.21 18.83
C PRO A 44 -15.09 -1.05 18.08
N TYR A 45 -14.26 -2.09 18.06
CA TYR A 45 -14.65 -3.39 17.54
C TYR A 45 -15.67 -4.09 18.46
N THR A 46 -16.78 -4.54 17.87
CA THR A 46 -17.90 -5.17 18.58
C THR A 46 -17.97 -6.69 18.36
N GLY A 47 -17.07 -7.26 17.55
CA GLY A 47 -17.10 -8.67 17.16
C GLY A 47 -17.76 -8.93 15.80
N GLU A 48 -18.61 -8.01 15.34
CA GLU A 48 -19.41 -8.19 14.11
C GLU A 48 -19.27 -7.06 13.09
N ASN A 49 -18.81 -5.88 13.52
CA ASN A 49 -18.60 -4.75 12.65
C ASN A 49 -17.39 -4.92 11.72
N LEU A 50 -17.38 -4.12 10.65
CA LEU A 50 -16.31 -4.12 9.65
C LEU A 50 -14.97 -3.72 10.29
N VAL A 51 -13.94 -4.52 10.04
CA VAL A 51 -12.54 -4.17 10.34
C VAL A 51 -11.88 -3.68 9.07
N TYR A 52 -11.47 -2.41 9.06
CA TYR A 52 -10.61 -1.84 8.04
C TYR A 52 -9.14 -1.91 8.49
N PHE A 53 -8.31 -2.63 7.72
CA PHE A 53 -6.87 -2.59 7.87
C PHE A 53 -6.27 -1.47 7.03
N LEU A 54 -5.96 -0.34 7.69
CA LEU A 54 -5.22 0.78 7.11
C LEU A 54 -3.77 0.33 6.85
N HIS A 55 -3.50 -0.07 5.61
CA HIS A 55 -2.24 -0.72 5.24
C HIS A 55 -1.16 0.29 4.83
N ILE A 56 -0.41 0.76 5.82
CA ILE A 56 0.73 1.65 5.60
C ILE A 56 1.87 0.90 4.88
N PRO A 57 2.43 1.44 3.79
CA PRO A 57 3.52 0.80 3.08
C PRO A 57 4.78 0.60 3.94
N ARG A 58 5.40 -0.57 3.77
CA ARG A 58 6.66 -0.99 4.42
C ARG A 58 6.62 -1.20 5.94
N THR A 59 5.43 -1.37 6.51
CA THR A 59 5.21 -1.68 7.94
C THR A 59 4.85 -3.16 8.20
N ALA A 60 5.45 -4.08 7.44
CA ALA A 60 5.12 -5.51 7.46
C ALA A 60 3.64 -5.86 7.23
N GLY A 61 2.84 -4.92 6.69
CA GLY A 61 1.39 -5.10 6.52
C GLY A 61 0.98 -6.29 5.66
N ARG A 62 1.79 -6.70 4.66
CA ARG A 62 1.55 -7.97 3.93
C ARG A 62 1.57 -9.20 4.83
N THR A 63 2.53 -9.27 5.77
CA THR A 63 2.63 -10.37 6.74
C THR A 63 1.49 -10.27 7.73
N PHE A 64 1.27 -9.10 8.32
CA PHE A 64 0.19 -8.87 9.29
C PHE A 64 -1.18 -9.21 8.69
N HIS A 65 -1.52 -8.67 7.51
CA HIS A 65 -2.77 -8.98 6.85
C HIS A 65 -2.87 -10.44 6.41
N SER A 66 -1.88 -10.97 5.67
CA SER A 66 -2.03 -12.29 5.04
C SER A 66 -1.86 -13.44 6.03
N CYS A 67 -1.06 -13.26 7.07
CA CYS A 67 -0.73 -14.30 8.04
C CYS A 67 -1.54 -14.21 9.34
N LEU A 68 -2.07 -13.03 9.70
CA LEU A 68 -2.96 -12.88 10.86
C LEU A 68 -4.38 -12.60 10.40
N LEU A 69 -4.68 -11.41 9.87
CA LEU A 69 -6.07 -10.97 9.65
C LEU A 69 -6.84 -11.90 8.71
N ARG A 70 -6.25 -12.28 7.58
CA ARG A 70 -6.89 -13.25 6.67
C ARG A 70 -7.04 -14.61 7.33
N LEU A 71 -6.01 -15.13 7.98
CA LEU A 71 -6.08 -16.46 8.58
C LEU A 71 -7.02 -16.53 9.79
N GLY A 72 -7.20 -15.43 10.52
CA GLY A 72 -8.14 -15.32 11.65
C GLY A 72 -9.58 -15.04 11.24
N THR A 73 -9.81 -14.50 10.03
CA THR A 73 -11.16 -14.21 9.53
C THR A 73 -11.65 -15.32 8.58
N PRO A 74 -12.84 -15.90 8.80
CA PRO A 74 -13.42 -16.89 7.90
C PRO A 74 -13.57 -16.37 6.46
N GLY A 75 -13.38 -17.22 5.47
CA GLY A 75 -13.37 -16.84 4.05
C GLY A 75 -14.61 -16.06 3.63
N ARG A 76 -15.80 -16.55 4.01
CA ARG A 76 -17.09 -15.89 3.75
C ARG A 76 -17.25 -14.49 4.37
N LYS A 77 -16.43 -14.16 5.37
CA LYS A 77 -16.44 -12.87 6.09
C LYS A 77 -15.42 -11.88 5.56
N ARG A 78 -14.56 -12.29 4.62
CA ARG A 78 -13.56 -11.42 4.00
C ARG A 78 -14.22 -10.67 2.86
N CYS A 79 -14.06 -9.36 2.87
CA CYS A 79 -14.55 -8.53 1.79
C CYS A 79 -13.80 -8.86 0.49
N PRO A 80 -14.45 -8.66 -0.67
CA PRO A 80 -13.79 -8.56 -1.96
C PRO A 80 -12.46 -7.81 -1.93
N LYS A 81 -11.50 -8.24 -2.76
CA LYS A 81 -10.21 -7.55 -2.89
C LYS A 81 -10.40 -6.11 -3.36
N ALA A 82 -9.82 -5.18 -2.62
CA ALA A 82 -9.76 -3.75 -2.93
C ALA A 82 -8.31 -3.22 -2.83
N TYR A 83 -7.32 -4.03 -3.24
CA TYR A 83 -5.90 -3.71 -3.06
C TYR A 83 -5.39 -2.60 -3.97
N ASP A 84 -6.03 -2.39 -5.11
CA ASP A 84 -5.80 -1.28 -6.02
C ASP A 84 -6.73 -0.12 -5.68
N HIS A 85 -8.04 -0.35 -5.59
CA HIS A 85 -9.07 0.66 -5.35
C HIS A 85 -10.22 0.11 -4.50
N LEU A 86 -10.94 0.98 -3.79
CA LEU A 86 -12.15 0.64 -3.04
C LEU A 86 -13.30 0.22 -3.99
N ARG A 87 -13.29 -1.02 -4.45
CA ARG A 87 -14.35 -1.63 -5.29
C ARG A 87 -15.28 -2.48 -4.44
N ILE A 88 -15.99 -1.87 -3.49
CA ILE A 88 -16.82 -2.62 -2.55
C ILE A 88 -18.22 -2.05 -2.48
N ASP A 89 -19.21 -2.93 -2.74
CA ASP A 89 -20.57 -2.72 -2.30
C ASP A 89 -20.65 -3.03 -0.79
N PHE A 90 -20.70 -1.99 0.04
CA PHE A 90 -20.76 -2.12 1.51
C PHE A 90 -22.09 -2.70 2.00
N LYS A 91 -23.04 -2.95 1.10
CA LYS A 91 -24.32 -3.61 1.42
C LYS A 91 -24.23 -5.13 1.34
N VAL A 92 -23.06 -5.72 1.02
CA VAL A 92 -22.88 -7.18 1.06
C VAL A 92 -23.01 -7.66 2.52
N PRO A 93 -24.10 -8.38 2.88
CA PRO A 93 -24.24 -8.91 4.22
C PRO A 93 -23.08 -9.88 4.48
N ASN A 94 -22.38 -9.69 5.60
CA ASN A 94 -21.24 -10.47 6.11
C ASN A 94 -19.81 -10.03 5.72
N CYS A 95 -19.58 -8.90 5.05
CA CYS A 95 -18.23 -8.35 4.85
C CYS A 95 -17.70 -7.72 6.16
N GLN A 96 -16.69 -8.36 6.79
CA GLN A 96 -16.14 -7.97 8.10
C GLN A 96 -14.63 -7.66 8.09
N LEU A 97 -13.91 -7.95 7.01
CA LEU A 97 -12.49 -7.60 6.88
C LEU A 97 -12.20 -6.97 5.52
N LEU A 98 -11.86 -5.68 5.54
CA LEU A 98 -11.41 -4.90 4.39
C LEU A 98 -9.93 -4.54 4.56
N SER A 99 -9.16 -4.69 3.48
CA SER A 99 -7.82 -4.13 3.37
C SER A 99 -7.64 -3.49 2.00
N SER A 100 -7.18 -2.26 2.00
CA SER A 100 -6.74 -1.53 0.81
C SER A 100 -5.46 -0.74 1.12
N HIS A 101 -4.87 -0.11 0.10
CA HIS A 101 -3.75 0.83 0.24
C HIS A 101 -4.22 2.29 0.30
N ASP A 102 -5.53 2.52 0.40
CA ASP A 102 -6.10 3.83 0.66
C ASP A 102 -5.62 4.35 2.03
N ASP A 103 -5.55 5.67 2.14
CA ASP A 103 -5.35 6.30 3.43
C ASP A 103 -6.65 6.41 4.23
N PHE A 104 -6.60 7.02 5.40
CA PHE A 104 -7.74 7.11 6.31
C PHE A 104 -8.96 7.83 5.71
N SER A 105 -8.80 8.66 4.66
CA SER A 105 -9.94 9.37 4.04
C SER A 105 -11.01 8.42 3.48
N VAL A 106 -10.67 7.15 3.26
CA VAL A 106 -11.62 6.12 2.86
C VAL A 106 -12.68 5.84 3.93
N VAL A 107 -12.39 6.10 5.22
CA VAL A 107 -13.29 5.84 6.34
C VAL A 107 -14.61 6.60 6.19
N GLU A 108 -14.58 7.77 5.57
CA GLU A 108 -15.79 8.56 5.24
C GLU A 108 -16.78 7.79 4.35
N GLN A 109 -16.29 6.85 3.54
CA GLN A 109 -17.10 6.03 2.63
C GLN A 109 -17.53 4.69 3.26
N LEU A 110 -17.00 4.33 4.43
CA LEU A 110 -17.29 3.05 5.10
C LEU A 110 -18.52 3.17 6.00
N PRO A 111 -19.07 2.08 6.57
CA PRO A 111 -20.12 2.16 7.60
C PRO A 111 -19.68 2.92 8.86
N ASP A 112 -20.62 3.53 9.58
CA ASP A 112 -20.33 4.38 10.77
C ASP A 112 -19.66 3.63 11.91
N ASN A 113 -19.92 2.34 12.03
CA ASN A 113 -19.35 1.49 13.05
C ASN A 113 -18.06 0.79 12.62
N VAL A 114 -17.27 1.33 11.67
CA VAL A 114 -16.04 0.68 11.21
C VAL A 114 -14.93 0.71 12.27
N ALA A 115 -14.36 -0.46 12.57
CA ALA A 115 -13.16 -0.60 13.38
C ALA A 115 -11.90 -0.47 12.51
N VAL A 116 -10.91 0.30 12.95
CA VAL A 116 -9.66 0.46 12.21
C VAL A 116 -8.51 -0.21 12.95
N VAL A 117 -7.68 -0.95 12.21
CA VAL A 117 -6.41 -1.49 12.70
C VAL A 117 -5.27 -1.09 11.78
N SER A 118 -4.08 -0.86 12.33
CA SER A 118 -2.90 -0.50 11.52
C SER A 118 -1.58 -0.99 12.14
N GLN A 119 -0.52 -0.92 11.34
CA GLN A 119 0.86 -1.23 11.72
C GLN A 119 1.76 -0.06 11.34
N MET A 120 2.53 0.43 12.30
CA MET A 120 3.56 1.47 12.14
C MET A 120 4.97 0.85 12.05
N ARG A 121 5.99 1.67 11.83
CA ARG A 121 7.39 1.25 11.85
C ARG A 121 8.31 2.43 12.20
N ASP A 122 9.49 2.12 12.73
CA ASP A 122 10.55 3.12 12.82
C ASP A 122 10.71 3.91 11.50
N PRO A 123 10.62 5.25 11.52
CA PRO A 123 10.53 6.05 10.29
C PRO A 123 11.78 5.98 9.41
N VAL A 124 12.97 5.90 10.01
CA VAL A 124 14.24 5.73 9.26
C VAL A 124 14.23 4.37 8.58
N ASP A 125 13.89 3.35 9.35
CA ASP A 125 13.90 1.96 8.92
C ASP A 125 12.85 1.69 7.82
N ARG A 126 11.70 2.39 7.90
CA ARG A 126 10.65 2.45 6.88
C ARG A 126 11.13 3.13 5.60
N PHE A 127 11.74 4.31 5.71
CA PHE A 127 12.26 5.08 4.57
C PHE A 127 13.33 4.29 3.80
N LEU A 128 14.35 3.78 4.48
CA LEU A 128 15.38 2.93 3.88
C LEU A 128 14.77 1.68 3.24
N SER A 129 13.82 1.05 3.92
CA SER A 129 13.09 -0.11 3.39
C SER A 129 12.24 0.22 2.15
N ALA A 130 11.78 1.45 1.98
CA ALA A 130 11.07 1.90 0.78
C ALA A 130 12.03 2.14 -0.39
N TYR A 131 13.14 2.84 -0.13
CA TYR A 131 14.23 3.05 -1.09
C TYR A 131 14.76 1.72 -1.66
N GLU A 132 15.15 0.79 -0.78
CA GLU A 132 15.65 -0.53 -1.15
C GLU A 132 14.63 -1.33 -1.98
N PHE A 133 13.35 -1.25 -1.59
CA PHE A 133 12.28 -1.99 -2.26
C PHE A 133 11.97 -1.43 -3.65
N ALA A 134 11.95 -0.10 -3.80
CA ALA A 134 11.74 0.53 -5.10
C ALA A 134 12.83 0.13 -6.09
N ILE A 135 14.10 0.16 -5.67
CA ILE A 135 15.25 -0.31 -6.48
C ILE A 135 15.15 -1.80 -6.79
N GLU A 136 14.86 -2.63 -5.79
CA GLU A 136 14.68 -4.09 -5.98
C GLU A 136 13.65 -4.39 -7.06
N VAL A 137 12.50 -3.71 -7.03
CA VAL A 137 11.42 -3.96 -8.00
C VAL A 137 11.74 -3.34 -9.35
N ALA A 138 12.32 -2.14 -9.40
CA ALA A 138 12.73 -1.48 -10.63
C ALA A 138 13.81 -2.30 -11.38
N ALA A 139 14.74 -2.94 -10.67
CA ALA A 139 15.74 -3.83 -11.25
C ALA A 139 15.13 -5.01 -12.03
N ARG A 140 13.91 -5.46 -11.70
CA ARG A 140 13.19 -6.50 -12.46
C ARG A 140 12.78 -6.02 -13.84
N GLN A 141 12.54 -4.72 -14.00
CA GLN A 141 12.11 -4.14 -15.27
C GLN A 141 13.23 -4.13 -16.32
N LEU A 142 14.50 -4.18 -15.91
CA LEU A 142 15.64 -4.22 -16.84
C LEU A 142 15.67 -5.45 -17.74
N ARG A 143 15.11 -6.57 -17.29
CA ARG A 143 15.04 -7.83 -18.07
C ARG A 143 13.63 -8.15 -18.56
N ARG A 144 12.66 -7.24 -18.38
CA ARG A 144 11.35 -7.41 -19.01
C ARG A 144 11.56 -7.38 -20.52
N SER A 145 11.09 -8.43 -21.19
CA SER A 145 11.04 -8.47 -22.65
C SER A 145 10.28 -7.25 -23.17
N LYS A 146 10.64 -6.72 -24.34
CA LYS A 146 9.85 -5.70 -25.04
C LYS A 146 8.40 -6.17 -25.28
N ASN A 147 8.18 -7.48 -25.34
CA ASN A 147 6.87 -8.13 -25.50
C ASN A 147 6.25 -8.57 -24.17
N TYR A 148 6.77 -8.12 -23.03
CA TYR A 148 6.19 -8.42 -21.73
C TYR A 148 4.81 -7.76 -21.64
N THR A 149 3.77 -8.57 -21.76
CA THR A 149 2.43 -8.21 -21.35
C THR A 149 2.33 -8.51 -19.86
N LYS A 150 1.92 -7.50 -19.07
CA LYS A 150 1.54 -7.73 -17.67
C LYS A 150 0.51 -8.87 -17.69
N PRO A 151 0.59 -9.84 -16.76
CA PRO A 151 -0.46 -10.83 -16.62
C PRO A 151 -1.77 -10.06 -16.51
N ARG A 152 -2.65 -10.23 -17.51
CA ARG A 152 -4.04 -9.86 -17.34
C ARG A 152 -4.42 -10.51 -16.03
N ASN A 153 -4.97 -9.70 -15.13
CA ASN A 153 -5.66 -10.21 -13.98
C ASN A 153 -4.90 -10.39 -12.65
N ARG A 154 -3.75 -9.73 -12.51
CA ARG A 154 -2.97 -9.77 -11.27
C ARG A 154 -2.54 -8.38 -10.88
N VAL A 155 -3.00 -7.91 -9.71
CA VAL A 155 -2.44 -6.70 -9.07
C VAL A 155 -0.94 -6.94 -8.87
N VAL A 156 -0.14 -6.27 -9.69
CA VAL A 156 1.32 -6.28 -9.52
C VAL A 156 1.72 -5.10 -8.64
N THR A 157 2.94 -5.16 -8.11
CA THR A 157 3.42 -4.11 -7.21
C THR A 157 3.41 -2.74 -7.91
N ASP A 158 3.62 -2.74 -9.23
CA ASP A 158 3.62 -1.54 -10.09
C ASP A 158 2.26 -0.81 -10.16
N ASP A 159 1.17 -1.42 -9.68
CA ASP A 159 -0.18 -0.82 -9.73
C ASP A 159 -0.64 -0.28 -8.37
N VAL A 160 0.20 -0.38 -7.34
CA VAL A 160 -0.17 -0.12 -5.94
C VAL A 160 0.56 1.11 -5.42
N TRP A 161 -0.15 2.02 -4.76
CA TRP A 161 0.46 3.19 -4.11
C TRP A 161 1.43 2.77 -2.97
N PRO A 162 2.59 3.44 -2.79
CA PRO A 162 3.20 4.50 -3.60
C PRO A 162 4.09 3.94 -4.74
N TRP A 163 4.13 2.62 -4.91
CA TRP A 163 5.04 1.93 -5.81
C TRP A 163 4.75 2.19 -7.28
N SER A 164 3.50 2.48 -7.63
CA SER A 164 3.10 2.92 -8.97
C SER A 164 3.84 4.18 -9.44
N TYR A 165 4.32 5.01 -8.52
CA TYR A 165 5.13 6.19 -8.82
C TYR A 165 6.63 5.93 -8.67
N LEU A 166 7.02 5.29 -7.55
CA LEU A 166 8.44 5.08 -7.24
C LEU A 166 9.12 4.09 -8.17
N ILE A 167 8.43 3.01 -8.58
CA ILE A 167 9.07 1.99 -9.42
C ILE A 167 9.40 2.54 -10.81
N PRO A 168 8.48 3.20 -11.55
CA PRO A 168 8.85 3.84 -12.82
C PRO A 168 9.96 4.87 -12.67
N TYR A 169 9.91 5.70 -11.63
CA TYR A 169 10.95 6.71 -11.35
C TYR A 169 12.34 6.10 -11.22
N PHE A 170 12.51 5.07 -10.39
CA PHE A 170 13.79 4.36 -10.29
C PHE A 170 14.13 3.57 -11.55
N ALA A 171 13.15 3.03 -12.28
CA ALA A 171 13.43 2.30 -13.51
C ALA A 171 13.96 3.22 -14.62
N GLU A 172 13.49 4.46 -14.70
CA GLU A 172 13.99 5.49 -15.61
C GLU A 172 15.43 5.92 -15.27
N ASP A 173 15.75 6.00 -13.97
CA ASP A 173 17.11 6.28 -13.49
C ASP A 173 18.08 5.11 -13.72
N ILE A 174 17.68 3.89 -13.38
CA ILE A 174 18.53 2.69 -13.44
C ILE A 174 18.89 2.33 -14.89
N LYS A 175 17.96 2.42 -15.83
CA LYS A 175 18.15 1.94 -17.22
C LYS A 175 19.37 2.54 -17.92
N PRO A 176 19.52 3.87 -18.04
CA PRO A 176 20.68 4.47 -18.70
C PRO A 176 21.97 4.25 -17.92
N LYS A 177 21.94 4.37 -16.58
CA LYS A 177 23.09 4.11 -15.71
C LYS A 177 23.65 2.70 -15.86
N MET A 178 22.76 1.70 -15.90
CA MET A 178 23.17 0.32 -16.14
C MET A 178 23.65 0.06 -17.57
N ALA A 179 23.17 0.81 -18.56
CA ALA A 179 23.69 0.72 -19.93
C ALA A 179 25.11 1.28 -20.02
N GLU A 180 25.37 2.43 -19.38
CA GLU A 180 26.69 3.04 -19.28
C GLU A 180 27.69 2.11 -18.57
N VAL A 181 27.37 1.64 -17.37
CA VAL A 181 28.26 0.76 -16.60
C VAL A 181 28.50 -0.58 -17.30
N LYS A 182 27.55 -1.08 -18.10
CA LYS A 182 27.75 -2.29 -18.91
C LYS A 182 28.57 -2.06 -20.18
N ALA A 183 28.62 -0.84 -20.68
CA ALA A 183 29.44 -0.46 -21.82
C ALA A 183 30.91 -0.22 -21.44
N GLU A 184 31.20 0.01 -20.15
CA GLU A 184 32.57 0.10 -19.65
C GLU A 184 33.34 -1.22 -19.95
N PRO A 185 34.60 -1.13 -20.42
CA PRO A 185 35.40 -2.30 -20.76
C PRO A 185 35.55 -3.21 -19.54
N LEU A 186 35.63 -4.52 -19.80
CA LEU A 186 35.94 -5.50 -18.75
C LEU A 186 37.24 -5.08 -18.05
N MET A 187 37.23 -5.13 -16.71
CA MET A 187 38.41 -4.78 -15.91
C MET A 187 39.65 -5.56 -16.35
N ALA A 188 40.81 -4.96 -16.08
CA ALA A 188 42.12 -5.54 -16.36
C ALA A 188 42.23 -6.98 -15.79
N PRO A 189 43.00 -7.87 -16.44
CA PRO A 189 43.28 -9.20 -15.93
C PRO A 189 43.79 -9.16 -14.47
N GLY A 190 43.34 -10.09 -13.62
CA GLY A 190 43.85 -10.23 -12.24
C GLY A 190 42.97 -9.67 -11.12
N VAL A 191 41.83 -9.05 -11.43
CA VAL A 191 40.94 -8.47 -10.40
C VAL A 191 40.12 -9.53 -9.66
N TRP A 192 40.12 -9.44 -8.32
CA TRP A 192 39.33 -10.27 -7.42
C TRP A 192 38.12 -9.50 -6.89
N SER A 193 36.99 -10.19 -6.75
CA SER A 193 35.77 -9.65 -6.12
C SER A 193 35.38 -10.48 -4.91
N GLU A 194 35.00 -9.83 -3.81
CA GLU A 194 34.44 -10.51 -2.65
C GLU A 194 33.03 -11.03 -2.96
N GLN A 195 32.76 -12.26 -2.54
CA GLN A 195 31.49 -12.95 -2.70
C GLN A 195 31.09 -13.61 -1.38
N ARG A 196 29.79 -13.84 -1.20
CA ARG A 196 29.25 -14.57 -0.05
C ARG A 196 28.57 -15.86 -0.49
N SER A 197 28.92 -16.96 0.14
CA SER A 197 28.25 -18.24 0.00
C SER A 197 26.88 -18.23 0.70
N ASP A 198 26.07 -19.26 0.47
CA ASP A 198 24.72 -19.35 1.04
C ASP A 198 24.72 -19.55 2.57
N ASP A 199 25.80 -20.10 3.13
CA ASP A 199 26.07 -20.19 4.57
C ASP A 199 26.74 -18.93 5.15
N GLY A 200 26.97 -17.91 4.32
CA GLY A 200 27.46 -16.59 4.73
C GLY A 200 28.97 -16.45 4.81
N GLN A 201 29.72 -17.50 4.46
CA GLN A 201 31.19 -17.44 4.38
C GLN A 201 31.62 -16.57 3.20
N VAL A 202 32.75 -15.88 3.38
CA VAL A 202 33.34 -15.01 2.37
C VAL A 202 34.30 -15.82 1.51
N TYR A 203 34.19 -15.69 0.19
CA TYR A 203 35.15 -16.20 -0.77
C TYR A 203 35.41 -15.14 -1.85
N TYR A 204 36.49 -15.29 -2.59
CA TYR A 204 36.91 -14.36 -3.63
C TYR A 204 36.74 -15.00 -5.00
N TRP A 205 36.20 -14.26 -5.96
CA TRP A 205 35.98 -14.71 -7.32
C TRP A 205 36.77 -13.85 -8.31
N ASN A 206 37.53 -14.51 -9.19
CA ASN A 206 38.22 -13.90 -10.31
C ASN A 206 37.56 -14.33 -11.63
N LYS A 207 36.99 -13.37 -12.36
CA LYS A 207 36.31 -13.62 -13.64
C LYS A 207 37.27 -14.06 -14.74
N PHE A 208 38.40 -13.36 -14.85
CA PHE A 208 39.35 -13.58 -15.94
C PHE A 208 39.97 -14.98 -15.86
N LEU A 209 40.30 -15.38 -14.63
CA LEU A 209 40.86 -16.69 -14.31
C LEU A 209 39.78 -17.78 -14.13
N ASN A 210 38.50 -17.41 -14.08
CA ASN A 210 37.36 -18.29 -13.81
C ASN A 210 37.57 -19.18 -12.56
N MET A 211 38.03 -18.59 -11.45
CA MET A 211 38.38 -19.31 -10.23
C MET A 211 37.86 -18.62 -8.97
N SER A 212 37.56 -19.44 -7.95
CA SER A 212 37.29 -18.99 -6.59
C SER A 212 38.42 -19.36 -5.64
N LYS A 213 38.65 -18.50 -4.63
CA LYS A 213 39.58 -18.75 -3.52
C LYS A 213 38.92 -18.38 -2.20
N TRP A 214 39.26 -19.10 -1.13
CA TRP A 214 38.84 -18.73 0.22
C TRP A 214 39.75 -17.66 0.85
N THR A 215 40.99 -17.57 0.38
CA THR A 215 42.00 -16.63 0.86
C THR A 215 42.82 -16.09 -0.30
N LEU A 216 43.13 -14.78 -0.29
CA LEU A 216 44.03 -14.12 -1.24
C LEU A 216 45.41 -13.90 -0.61
N ASP A 217 46.46 -14.02 -1.42
CA ASP A 217 47.80 -13.57 -1.02
C ASP A 217 47.95 -12.03 -1.09
N GLU A 218 49.07 -11.49 -0.59
CA GLU A 218 49.28 -10.04 -0.54
C GLU A 218 49.32 -9.36 -1.92
N SER A 219 49.79 -10.07 -2.96
CA SER A 219 49.80 -9.54 -4.33
C SER A 219 48.40 -9.55 -4.96
N GLU A 220 47.59 -10.54 -4.61
CA GLU A 220 46.20 -10.67 -5.04
C GLU A 220 45.28 -9.68 -4.35
N LYS A 221 45.52 -9.40 -3.06
CA LYS A 221 44.80 -8.37 -2.29
C LYS A 221 44.94 -6.97 -2.89
N GLN A 222 46.08 -6.65 -3.52
CA GLN A 222 46.27 -5.38 -4.22
C GLN A 222 45.30 -5.20 -5.40
N HIS A 223 44.78 -6.31 -5.94
CA HIS A 223 43.84 -6.35 -7.04
C HIS A 223 42.41 -6.69 -6.59
N LEU A 224 42.12 -6.64 -5.29
CA LEU A 224 40.78 -6.81 -4.74
C LEU A 224 39.97 -5.54 -4.94
N VAL A 225 38.85 -5.63 -5.66
CA VAL A 225 37.92 -4.50 -5.76
C VAL A 225 36.98 -4.44 -4.56
N PRO A 226 36.69 -3.23 -4.04
CA PRO A 226 35.77 -3.07 -2.94
C PRO A 226 34.35 -3.44 -3.35
N ASN A 227 33.58 -3.92 -2.36
CA ASN A 227 32.15 -4.13 -2.48
C ASN A 227 31.44 -2.84 -2.88
N LEU A 228 30.32 -2.99 -3.59
CA LEU A 228 29.50 -1.85 -3.99
C LEU A 228 28.74 -1.33 -2.78
N ASP A 229 28.86 -0.03 -2.50
CA ASP A 229 28.03 0.64 -1.52
C ASP A 229 26.58 0.69 -2.06
N PRO A 230 25.63 0.01 -1.41
CA PRO A 230 24.25 -0.05 -1.88
C PRO A 230 23.49 1.27 -1.72
N TYR A 231 24.01 2.25 -0.98
CA TYR A 231 23.40 3.55 -0.75
C TYR A 231 24.13 4.69 -1.48
N ASN A 232 25.32 4.45 -2.04
CA ASN A 232 26.07 5.42 -2.85
C ASN A 232 26.87 4.75 -3.98
N ASN A 233 26.25 4.57 -5.14
CA ASN A 233 26.90 3.96 -6.31
C ASN A 233 26.37 4.54 -7.63
N ARG A 234 26.97 4.12 -8.75
CA ARG A 234 26.65 4.62 -10.10
C ARG A 234 25.52 3.86 -10.81
N MET A 235 24.96 2.80 -10.24
CA MET A 235 23.91 1.98 -10.90
C MET A 235 22.52 2.57 -10.74
N PHE A 236 22.31 3.40 -9.73
CA PHE A 236 21.04 4.07 -9.42
C PHE A 236 21.29 5.30 -8.55
N MET A 237 20.27 6.14 -8.39
CA MET A 237 20.27 7.35 -7.59
C MET A 237 20.75 7.07 -6.15
N PRO A 238 21.83 7.71 -5.67
CA PRO A 238 22.30 7.59 -4.29
C PRO A 238 21.24 8.01 -3.27
N LEU A 239 21.29 7.42 -2.08
CA LEU A 239 20.35 7.71 -0.99
C LEU A 239 20.31 9.20 -0.62
N ALA A 240 21.50 9.82 -0.53
CA ALA A 240 21.66 11.23 -0.18
C ALA A 240 20.99 12.19 -1.19
N GLU A 241 20.88 11.76 -2.45
CA GLU A 241 20.17 12.49 -3.50
C GLU A 241 18.68 12.19 -3.43
N PHE A 242 18.31 10.90 -3.37
CA PHE A 242 16.91 10.47 -3.38
C PHE A 242 16.07 11.09 -2.26
N MET A 243 16.61 11.18 -1.04
CA MET A 243 15.88 11.76 0.09
C MET A 243 15.53 13.24 -0.07
N LYS A 244 16.18 13.95 -1.00
CA LYS A 244 15.89 15.35 -1.31
C LYS A 244 14.94 15.52 -2.48
N GLN A 245 14.60 14.43 -3.16
CA GLN A 245 13.73 14.49 -4.33
C GLN A 245 12.28 14.80 -3.92
N PRO A 246 11.55 15.63 -4.69
CA PRO A 246 10.14 15.91 -4.43
C PRO A 246 9.29 14.64 -4.31
N ILE A 247 9.56 13.62 -5.11
CA ILE A 247 8.85 12.34 -5.06
C ILE A 247 9.04 11.61 -3.71
N ALA A 248 10.20 11.72 -3.07
CA ALA A 248 10.44 11.14 -1.75
C ALA A 248 9.71 11.96 -0.67
N ARG A 249 9.72 13.30 -0.79
CA ARG A 249 8.96 14.21 0.07
C ARG A 249 7.47 13.94 0.03
N ASP A 250 6.91 13.75 -1.15
CA ASP A 250 5.47 13.67 -1.33
C ASP A 250 4.92 12.26 -1.02
N LEU A 251 5.74 11.20 -1.16
CA LEU A 251 5.30 9.81 -1.00
C LEU A 251 5.83 9.08 0.24
N LEU A 252 6.99 9.48 0.77
CA LEU A 252 7.71 8.73 1.81
C LEU A 252 7.95 9.55 3.09
N HIS A 253 8.30 10.83 2.99
CA HIS A 253 8.51 11.64 4.18
C HIS A 253 7.21 11.90 4.94
N ASN A 254 7.19 11.61 6.25
CA ASN A 254 6.00 11.64 7.10
C ASN A 254 4.82 10.81 6.56
N GLY A 255 5.11 9.78 5.76
CA GLY A 255 4.08 9.03 5.05
C GLY A 255 3.23 8.13 5.96
N GLU A 256 3.66 7.79 7.18
CA GLU A 256 2.78 7.10 8.13
C GLU A 256 1.70 8.05 8.67
N LEU A 257 2.10 9.27 9.04
CA LEU A 257 1.20 10.34 9.45
C LEU A 257 0.21 10.70 8.34
N MET A 258 0.69 10.87 7.11
CA MET A 258 -0.19 11.19 5.96
C MET A 258 -1.24 10.12 5.71
N GLN A 259 -0.87 8.85 5.89
CA GLN A 259 -1.79 7.72 5.79
C GLN A 259 -2.85 7.75 6.89
N VAL A 260 -2.47 8.08 8.13
CA VAL A 260 -3.40 8.23 9.28
C VAL A 260 -4.32 9.46 9.12
N LEU A 261 -3.79 10.55 8.58
CA LEU A 261 -4.55 11.78 8.38
C LEU A 261 -5.52 11.69 7.21
N GLY A 262 -5.31 10.78 6.26
CA GLY A 262 -6.05 10.83 5.00
C GLY A 262 -5.59 12.01 4.15
N LEU A 263 -4.28 12.26 4.12
CA LEU A 263 -3.63 13.37 3.43
C LEU A 263 -2.52 12.92 2.48
N THR A 264 -2.52 11.67 2.00
CA THR A 264 -1.58 11.26 0.94
C THR A 264 -1.98 11.86 -0.42
N ASN A 265 -1.13 11.73 -1.43
CA ASN A 265 -1.54 12.04 -2.82
C ASN A 265 -2.52 11.01 -3.41
N TYR A 266 -3.02 10.11 -2.57
CA TYR A 266 -4.03 9.11 -2.87
C TYR A 266 -5.31 9.31 -2.04
N SER A 267 -5.42 10.44 -1.31
CA SER A 267 -6.60 10.76 -0.51
C SER A 267 -7.84 11.01 -1.37
N HIS A 268 -8.99 10.68 -0.81
CA HIS A 268 -10.30 10.93 -1.40
C HIS A 268 -10.76 12.39 -1.25
N TRP A 269 -10.11 13.17 -0.39
CA TRP A 269 -10.38 14.60 -0.22
C TRP A 269 -9.55 15.47 -1.17
N GLN A 270 -10.21 16.36 -1.91
CA GLN A 270 -9.58 17.17 -2.96
C GLN A 270 -8.60 18.23 -2.41
N GLY A 271 -8.79 18.69 -1.18
CA GLY A 271 -7.91 19.67 -0.53
C GLY A 271 -6.60 19.09 0.00
N ALA A 272 -6.39 17.76 -0.09
CA ALA A 272 -5.27 17.09 0.57
C ALA A 272 -3.91 17.61 0.11
N SER A 273 -3.74 17.94 -1.19
CA SER A 273 -2.48 18.44 -1.71
C SER A 273 -2.13 19.83 -1.19
N GLN A 274 -3.11 20.71 -1.13
CA GLN A 274 -2.96 22.07 -0.65
C GLN A 274 -2.69 22.04 0.87
N LEU A 275 -3.36 21.17 1.62
CA LEU A 275 -3.17 21.09 3.07
C LEU A 275 -1.82 20.48 3.42
N ARG A 276 -1.34 19.50 2.64
CA ARG A 276 0.05 19.02 2.73
C ARG A 276 1.04 20.17 2.53
N SER A 277 0.82 21.03 1.54
CA SER A 277 1.69 22.20 1.30
C SER A 277 1.68 23.14 2.50
N CYS A 278 0.51 23.43 3.06
CA CYS A 278 0.38 24.22 4.29
C CYS A 278 1.13 23.59 5.46
N MET A 279 0.96 22.28 5.67
CA MET A 279 1.65 21.53 6.72
C MET A 279 3.18 21.58 6.59
N LEU A 280 3.71 21.59 5.36
CA LEU A 280 5.15 21.67 5.12
C LEU A 280 5.72 23.08 5.32
N GLN A 281 4.88 24.12 5.26
CA GLN A 281 5.29 25.53 5.30
C GLN A 281 5.00 26.20 6.64
N ASP A 282 3.99 25.72 7.39
CA ASP A 282 3.55 26.27 8.66
C ASP A 282 3.67 25.22 9.78
N SER A 283 4.60 25.47 10.71
CA SER A 283 4.83 24.59 11.85
C SER A 283 3.64 24.49 12.81
N ALA A 284 2.80 25.53 12.91
CA ALA A 284 1.62 25.50 13.76
C ALA A 284 0.57 24.53 13.19
N ILE A 285 0.34 24.57 11.87
CA ILE A 285 -0.55 23.62 11.18
C ILE A 285 0.03 22.21 11.24
N SER A 286 1.35 22.07 11.08
CA SER A 286 2.04 20.79 11.22
C SER A 286 1.82 20.17 12.61
N GLN A 287 1.96 20.97 13.67
CA GLN A 287 1.74 20.51 15.04
C GLN A 287 0.27 20.18 15.30
N GLU A 288 -0.66 20.99 14.78
CA GLU A 288 -2.10 20.75 14.95
C GLU A 288 -2.54 19.43 14.29
N LEU A 289 -2.08 19.17 13.06
CA LEU A 289 -2.33 17.92 12.35
C LEU A 289 -1.64 16.73 13.04
N LEU A 290 -0.44 16.91 13.60
CA LEU A 290 0.19 15.88 14.42
C LEU A 290 -0.67 15.54 15.63
N ASP A 291 -1.10 16.53 16.41
CA ASP A 291 -1.94 16.32 17.59
C ASP A 291 -3.26 15.62 17.24
N PHE A 292 -3.85 15.98 16.10
CA PHE A 292 -5.04 15.33 15.56
C PHE A 292 -4.78 13.85 15.20
N ALA A 293 -3.68 13.56 14.50
CA ALA A 293 -3.29 12.19 14.17
C ALA A 293 -3.04 11.34 15.42
N LEU A 294 -2.37 11.91 16.45
CA LEU A 294 -2.10 11.24 17.72
C LEU A 294 -3.41 10.85 18.43
N LYS A 295 -4.39 11.77 18.48
CA LYS A 295 -5.73 11.49 19.04
C LYS A 295 -6.49 10.46 18.22
N ARG A 296 -6.36 10.49 16.89
CA ARG A 296 -7.01 9.54 15.98
C ARG A 296 -6.53 8.10 16.19
N ILE A 297 -5.21 7.88 16.27
CA ILE A 297 -4.69 6.51 16.46
C ILE A 297 -5.07 5.90 17.81
N GLU A 298 -5.44 6.70 18.81
CA GLU A 298 -5.99 6.21 20.08
C GLU A 298 -7.37 5.56 19.91
N LYS A 299 -8.15 6.01 18.93
CA LYS A 299 -9.46 5.44 18.59
C LYS A 299 -9.37 4.14 17.80
N PHE A 300 -8.19 3.81 17.27
CA PHE A 300 -8.03 2.59 16.50
C PHE A 300 -8.23 1.37 17.39
N THR A 301 -8.92 0.38 16.85
CA THR A 301 -9.10 -0.92 17.49
C THR A 301 -7.76 -1.61 17.72
N HIS A 302 -6.72 -1.34 16.94
CA HIS A 302 -5.35 -1.76 17.24
C HIS A 302 -4.34 -0.94 16.45
N VAL A 303 -3.23 -0.58 17.09
CA VAL A 303 -2.05 -0.01 16.44
C VAL A 303 -0.84 -0.80 16.91
N GLY A 304 -0.18 -1.48 15.99
CA GLY A 304 1.05 -2.21 16.27
C GLY A 304 2.28 -1.54 15.65
N ALA A 305 3.44 -2.14 15.89
CA ALA A 305 4.72 -1.68 15.35
C ALA A 305 5.49 -2.84 14.72
N THR A 306 6.07 -2.62 13.55
CA THR A 306 6.84 -3.62 12.80
C THR A 306 8.05 -4.11 13.59
N ASP A 307 8.68 -3.20 14.34
CA ASP A 307 9.86 -3.48 15.16
C ASP A 307 9.53 -4.42 16.33
N ARG A 308 8.24 -4.52 16.69
CA ARG A 308 7.66 -5.45 17.66
C ARG A 308 6.54 -6.28 17.00
N LEU A 309 6.77 -6.79 15.78
CA LEU A 309 5.74 -7.45 14.96
C LEU A 309 5.02 -8.59 15.69
N PHE A 310 5.75 -9.48 16.36
CA PHE A 310 5.16 -10.62 17.06
C PHE A 310 4.25 -10.16 18.22
N GLU A 311 4.70 -9.18 18.98
CA GLU A 311 3.93 -8.59 20.07
C GLU A 311 2.69 -7.84 19.58
N SER A 312 2.81 -7.19 18.41
CA SER A 312 1.68 -6.57 17.71
C SER A 312 0.65 -7.59 17.29
N VAL A 313 1.09 -8.76 16.79
CA VAL A 313 0.21 -9.85 16.37
C VAL A 313 -0.56 -10.44 17.55
N GLU A 314 0.12 -10.70 18.67
CA GLU A 314 -0.52 -11.17 19.91
C GLU A 314 -1.59 -10.17 20.40
N SER A 315 -1.24 -8.89 20.42
CA SER A 315 -2.15 -7.84 20.89
C SER A 315 -3.32 -7.59 19.93
N ALA A 316 -3.08 -7.65 18.61
CA ALA A 316 -4.12 -7.52 17.59
C ALA A 316 -5.11 -8.70 17.63
N ALA A 317 -4.59 -9.91 17.79
CA ALA A 317 -5.40 -11.11 17.95
C ALA A 317 -6.37 -11.00 19.13
N ALA A 318 -5.86 -10.55 20.29
CA ALA A 318 -6.68 -10.29 21.47
C ALA A 318 -7.68 -9.13 21.27
N ALA A 319 -7.30 -8.07 20.54
CA ALA A 319 -8.19 -6.93 20.27
C ALA A 319 -9.34 -7.27 19.30
N LEU A 320 -9.12 -8.21 18.39
CA LEU A 320 -10.08 -8.63 17.37
C LEU A 320 -10.82 -9.93 17.72
N ASN A 321 -10.73 -10.41 18.95
CA ASN A 321 -11.31 -11.70 19.39
C ASN A 321 -10.91 -12.87 18.47
N MET A 322 -9.65 -12.90 18.03
CA MET A 322 -9.05 -13.95 17.19
C MET A 322 -8.10 -14.82 18.04
N PRO A 323 -8.60 -15.83 18.79
CA PRO A 323 -7.75 -16.67 19.63
C PRO A 323 -6.63 -17.35 18.80
N LEU A 324 -5.38 -17.24 19.25
CA LEU A 324 -4.20 -17.81 18.58
C LEU A 324 -4.15 -19.34 18.69
N ASP A 325 -4.78 -19.91 19.70
CA ASP A 325 -5.06 -21.35 19.84
C ASP A 325 -6.33 -21.80 19.06
N GLY A 326 -7.07 -20.84 18.51
CA GLY A 326 -8.27 -21.07 17.72
C GLY A 326 -8.02 -21.46 16.26
N PRO A 327 -9.09 -21.61 15.46
CA PRO A 327 -8.99 -22.06 14.09
C PRO A 327 -8.34 -21.01 13.18
N ALA A 328 -7.52 -21.49 12.25
CA ALA A 328 -7.08 -20.72 11.09
C ALA A 328 -7.92 -21.08 9.86
N TYR A 329 -8.17 -20.12 8.98
CA TYR A 329 -9.01 -20.29 7.79
C TYR A 329 -8.20 -20.23 6.50
N GLY A 330 -8.43 -21.19 5.60
CA GLY A 330 -7.81 -21.31 4.29
C GLY A 330 -8.32 -20.31 3.26
N ALA A 331 -8.09 -20.59 1.98
CA ALA A 331 -8.56 -19.75 0.87
C ALA A 331 -10.09 -19.68 0.82
N GLY A 332 -10.61 -18.51 0.43
CA GLY A 332 -12.04 -18.18 0.37
C GLY A 332 -12.24 -16.68 0.58
N GLU A 333 -13.19 -16.10 -0.15
CA GLU A 333 -13.69 -14.72 -0.04
C GLU A 333 -15.23 -14.79 -0.02
N ALA A 334 -15.93 -13.76 0.45
CA ALA A 334 -17.36 -13.65 0.18
C ALA A 334 -17.59 -13.75 -1.35
N SER A 335 -18.60 -14.53 -1.79
CA SER A 335 -18.72 -14.95 -3.20
C SER A 335 -18.51 -13.80 -4.19
N SER A 336 -17.63 -14.02 -5.15
CA SER A 336 -17.17 -13.10 -6.21
C SER A 336 -18.27 -12.57 -7.15
N ALA A 337 -19.51 -13.06 -7.04
CA ALA A 337 -20.68 -12.65 -7.83
C ALA A 337 -21.08 -11.15 -7.70
N ASN A 338 -20.40 -10.38 -6.84
CA ASN A 338 -20.65 -8.95 -6.62
C ASN A 338 -19.52 -8.02 -7.11
N ILE A 339 -18.41 -8.55 -7.62
CA ILE A 339 -17.23 -7.74 -8.00
C ILE A 339 -17.19 -7.46 -9.51
N GLU A 340 -17.64 -8.41 -10.34
CA GLU A 340 -17.45 -8.37 -11.82
C GLU A 340 -18.12 -7.21 -12.59
N ARG A 341 -18.74 -6.23 -11.93
CA ARG A 341 -19.44 -5.13 -12.65
C ARG A 341 -19.34 -3.74 -12.00
N ALA A 342 -18.28 -3.42 -11.26
CA ALA A 342 -17.99 -2.03 -10.92
C ALA A 342 -17.01 -1.44 -11.95
N ARG A 343 -17.49 -0.49 -12.77
CA ARG A 343 -16.65 0.21 -13.77
C ARG A 343 -15.60 1.06 -13.07
N SER A 344 -14.35 0.96 -13.51
CA SER A 344 -13.30 1.95 -13.20
C SER A 344 -13.53 3.22 -14.04
N LEU A 345 -13.64 4.40 -13.40
CA LEU A 345 -13.78 5.70 -14.06
C LEU A 345 -12.41 6.24 -14.53
N THR A 346 -12.38 7.04 -15.60
CA THR A 346 -11.17 7.76 -16.03
C THR A 346 -11.00 9.11 -15.31
N TRP A 347 -9.81 9.70 -15.39
CA TRP A 347 -9.46 10.86 -14.54
C TRP A 347 -10.31 12.10 -14.72
N ALA A 348 -10.75 12.36 -15.95
CA ALA A 348 -11.67 13.44 -16.27
C ALA A 348 -13.14 13.15 -15.87
N GLU A 349 -13.52 11.87 -15.69
CA GLU A 349 -14.89 11.44 -15.38
C GLU A 349 -15.23 11.55 -13.89
N ALA A 350 -14.25 11.34 -13.02
CA ALA A 350 -14.42 11.47 -11.57
C ALA A 350 -14.44 12.96 -11.14
N MET A 351 -13.59 13.80 -11.75
CA MET A 351 -13.56 15.26 -11.52
C MET A 351 -14.87 15.99 -11.87
N LYS A 352 -15.65 15.49 -12.85
CA LYS A 352 -16.97 16.07 -13.20
C LYS A 352 -18.13 15.51 -12.36
N SER A 353 -17.91 14.49 -11.53
CA SER A 353 -18.92 13.85 -10.67
C SER A 353 -18.70 14.04 -9.16
N GLY A 354 -17.57 14.63 -8.75
CA GLY A 354 -17.26 14.86 -7.33
C GLY A 354 -16.59 13.68 -6.63
N GLU A 355 -16.14 12.66 -7.35
CA GLU A 355 -15.33 11.56 -6.80
C GLU A 355 -13.91 11.61 -7.42
N ALA A 356 -12.88 11.23 -6.68
CA ALA A 356 -11.48 11.35 -7.13
C ALA A 356 -11.07 10.22 -8.09
N PRO A 357 -10.11 10.43 -9.01
CA PRO A 357 -9.87 9.46 -10.07
C PRO A 357 -8.60 8.62 -9.93
N LEU A 358 -8.68 7.41 -10.50
CA LEU A 358 -7.68 6.36 -10.40
C LEU A 358 -7.07 6.01 -11.77
N PRO A 359 -5.85 5.44 -11.81
CA PRO A 359 -5.21 5.04 -13.06
C PRO A 359 -5.99 3.91 -13.75
N GLN A 360 -6.13 4.00 -15.07
CA GLN A 360 -6.72 2.95 -15.88
C GLN A 360 -5.95 1.63 -15.70
N HIS A 361 -6.63 0.54 -15.34
CA HIS A 361 -6.43 -0.77 -15.97
C HIS A 361 -7.59 -1.75 -15.69
N SER A 362 -7.79 -2.60 -16.69
CA SER A 362 -8.86 -3.56 -16.91
C SER A 362 -8.95 -4.66 -15.85
N ASP A 363 -10.20 -5.10 -15.63
CA ASP A 363 -10.62 -6.42 -15.12
C ASP A 363 -9.63 -7.53 -15.61
N ASP A 364 -9.22 -8.55 -14.85
CA ASP A 364 -9.93 -9.33 -13.85
C ASP A 364 -9.02 -10.33 -13.09
N ASP A 365 -9.25 -11.65 -13.13
CA ASP A 365 -8.84 -12.88 -12.40
C ASP A 365 -7.40 -13.43 -11.95
N ALA A 366 -7.28 -13.58 -10.64
CA ALA A 366 -6.51 -14.55 -9.85
C ALA A 366 -6.98 -16.02 -9.83
N SER A 367 -6.86 -16.83 -10.89
CA SER A 367 -6.88 -18.32 -10.86
C SER A 367 -7.85 -18.97 -9.86
N TYR A 368 -9.08 -19.27 -10.28
CA TYR A 368 -9.95 -20.20 -9.55
C TYR A 368 -10.56 -21.30 -10.44
N ASP A 369 -10.56 -22.49 -9.83
CA ASP A 369 -11.21 -23.72 -10.25
C ASP A 369 -12.74 -23.53 -10.25
N GLN A 370 -13.40 -24.11 -11.25
CA GLN A 370 -14.81 -23.91 -11.53
C GLN A 370 -15.66 -24.70 -10.53
N SER A 371 -16.34 -24.00 -9.62
CA SER A 371 -17.61 -24.49 -9.06
C SER A 371 -18.65 -23.38 -9.17
N ALA A 372 -19.41 -23.43 -10.26
CA ALA A 372 -20.50 -22.52 -10.56
C ALA A 372 -21.60 -22.62 -9.48
N GLY A 373 -21.94 -21.49 -8.88
CA GLY A 373 -23.26 -21.28 -8.28
C GLY A 373 -24.16 -20.65 -9.33
N SER A 374 -25.28 -21.30 -9.66
CA SER A 374 -26.25 -20.80 -10.64
C SER A 374 -27.15 -19.74 -9.98
N ASP A 375 -26.94 -18.46 -10.31
CA ASP A 375 -27.89 -17.40 -9.97
C ASP A 375 -29.24 -17.65 -10.69
N SER A 376 -30.34 -17.15 -10.11
CA SER A 376 -31.66 -17.27 -10.73
C SER A 376 -31.76 -16.42 -12.02
N PRO A 377 -32.58 -16.85 -13.01
CA PRO A 377 -32.76 -16.12 -14.27
C PRO A 377 -33.20 -14.66 -14.10
N ASP A 378 -34.00 -14.36 -13.07
CA ASP A 378 -34.54 -13.02 -12.80
C ASP A 378 -33.47 -12.06 -12.26
N VAL A 379 -32.61 -12.53 -11.34
CA VAL A 379 -31.48 -11.75 -10.84
C VAL A 379 -30.48 -11.46 -11.97
N HIS A 380 -30.27 -12.43 -12.85
CA HIS A 380 -29.42 -12.26 -14.03
C HIS A 380 -30.00 -11.22 -15.03
N GLN A 381 -31.32 -11.21 -15.25
CA GLN A 381 -31.99 -10.23 -16.11
C GLN A 381 -31.94 -8.81 -15.53
N LEU A 382 -32.22 -8.64 -14.23
CA LEU A 382 -32.11 -7.35 -13.55
C LEU A 382 -30.67 -6.81 -13.55
N ALA A 383 -29.69 -7.70 -13.37
CA ALA A 383 -28.28 -7.35 -13.47
C ALA A 383 -27.88 -6.91 -14.90
N ARG A 384 -28.51 -7.47 -15.93
CA ARG A 384 -28.34 -7.04 -17.33
C ARG A 384 -29.01 -5.69 -17.58
N LEU A 385 -30.20 -5.46 -17.04
CA LEU A 385 -30.92 -4.18 -17.16
C LEU A 385 -30.13 -3.03 -16.52
N ALA A 386 -29.65 -3.22 -15.28
CA ALA A 386 -28.82 -2.24 -14.60
C ALA A 386 -27.52 -1.94 -15.38
N ARG A 387 -26.94 -2.95 -16.06
CA ARG A 387 -25.79 -2.77 -16.94
C ARG A 387 -26.12 -1.90 -18.16
N VAL A 388 -27.25 -2.14 -18.82
CA VAL A 388 -27.69 -1.35 -19.99
C VAL A 388 -27.96 0.10 -19.59
N ARG A 389 -28.68 0.34 -18.48
CA ARG A 389 -28.95 1.69 -17.97
C ARG A 389 -27.67 2.44 -17.60
N ARG A 390 -26.67 1.74 -17.06
CA ARG A 390 -25.34 2.31 -16.80
C ARG A 390 -24.61 2.76 -18.07
N MET A 391 -24.76 2.01 -19.17
CA MET A 391 -24.18 2.40 -20.46
C MET A 391 -24.86 3.66 -21.01
N ALA A 392 -26.18 3.79 -20.85
CA ALA A 392 -26.92 4.98 -21.25
C ALA A 392 -26.48 6.25 -20.47
N VAL A 393 -26.34 6.14 -19.14
CA VAL A 393 -25.79 7.23 -18.31
C VAL A 393 -24.39 7.62 -18.76
N SER A 394 -23.54 6.64 -19.09
CA SER A 394 -22.20 6.91 -19.58
C SER A 394 -22.20 7.69 -20.89
N GLU A 395 -23.11 7.38 -21.81
CA GLU A 395 -23.16 8.05 -23.11
C GLU A 395 -23.60 9.50 -22.96
N LEU A 396 -24.69 9.74 -22.23
CA LEU A 396 -25.20 11.08 -21.96
C LEU A 396 -24.19 11.93 -21.19
N GLN A 397 -23.44 11.32 -20.27
CA GLN A 397 -22.36 11.99 -19.56
C GLN A 397 -21.24 12.44 -20.51
N ARG A 398 -20.88 11.63 -21.51
CA ARG A 398 -19.89 12.02 -22.54
C ARG A 398 -20.38 13.22 -23.34
N THR A 399 -21.65 13.20 -23.76
CA THR A 399 -22.27 14.31 -24.49
C THR A 399 -22.26 15.60 -23.67
N TRP A 400 -22.66 15.53 -22.40
CA TRP A 400 -22.59 16.67 -21.47
C TRP A 400 -21.17 17.21 -21.35
N ASN A 401 -20.20 16.33 -21.17
CA ASN A 401 -18.81 16.71 -20.97
C ASN A 401 -18.23 17.44 -22.20
N ALA A 402 -18.53 16.94 -23.40
CA ALA A 402 -18.10 17.51 -24.67
C ALA A 402 -18.78 18.86 -24.98
N ALA A 403 -20.00 19.08 -24.50
CA ALA A 403 -20.68 20.37 -24.60
C ALA A 403 -20.01 21.41 -23.69
N VAL A 404 -19.71 21.04 -22.44
CA VAL A 404 -19.03 21.92 -21.47
C VAL A 404 -17.61 22.27 -21.92
N GLU A 405 -16.84 21.32 -22.46
CA GLU A 405 -15.46 21.55 -22.93
C GLU A 405 -15.37 22.47 -24.15
N ARG A 406 -16.37 22.44 -25.02
CA ARG A 406 -16.48 23.36 -26.16
C ARG A 406 -16.95 24.76 -25.76
N GLN A 407 -17.12 25.02 -24.46
CA GLN A 407 -17.70 26.26 -23.92
C GLN A 407 -19.03 26.59 -24.60
N GLU A 408 -19.88 25.57 -24.78
CA GLU A 408 -21.14 25.71 -25.51
C GLU A 408 -21.98 26.85 -24.92
N THR A 409 -22.30 27.85 -25.76
CA THR A 409 -23.01 29.05 -25.32
C THR A 409 -24.52 28.88 -25.35
N ASP A 410 -25.02 27.81 -25.98
CA ASP A 410 -26.44 27.48 -26.01
C ASP A 410 -26.93 26.90 -24.67
N GLN A 411 -27.52 27.78 -23.86
CA GLN A 411 -28.11 27.45 -22.57
C GLN A 411 -29.37 26.57 -22.66
N ALA A 412 -30.03 26.48 -23.82
CA ALA A 412 -31.16 25.57 -24.00
C ALA A 412 -30.67 24.13 -24.19
N TYR A 413 -29.68 23.94 -25.07
CA TYR A 413 -29.04 22.64 -25.29
C TYR A 413 -28.39 22.06 -24.02
N LEU A 414 -27.68 22.90 -23.24
CA LEU A 414 -27.11 22.45 -21.97
C LEU A 414 -28.20 22.01 -20.97
N ARG A 415 -29.32 22.73 -20.88
CA ARG A 415 -30.42 22.33 -19.98
C ARG A 415 -31.06 21.01 -20.41
N GLU A 416 -31.20 20.78 -21.71
CA GLU A 416 -31.74 19.55 -22.28
C GLU A 416 -30.83 18.35 -21.96
N VAL A 417 -29.54 18.41 -22.31
CA VAL A 417 -28.58 17.32 -22.06
C VAL A 417 -28.44 17.02 -20.56
N ARG A 418 -28.48 18.05 -19.70
CA ARG A 418 -28.49 17.88 -18.23
C ARG A 418 -29.76 17.20 -17.74
N GLY A 419 -30.92 17.53 -18.32
CA GLY A 419 -32.20 16.89 -18.03
C GLY A 419 -32.19 15.40 -18.36
N GLU A 420 -31.72 15.05 -19.56
CA GLU A 420 -31.60 13.66 -20.00
C GLU A 420 -30.64 12.85 -19.13
N LEU A 421 -29.49 13.43 -18.78
CA LEU A 421 -28.51 12.79 -17.89
C LEU A 421 -29.10 12.50 -16.50
N ASN A 422 -29.86 13.45 -15.93
CA ASN A 422 -30.50 13.27 -14.64
C ASN A 422 -31.59 12.18 -14.69
N ALA A 423 -32.39 12.14 -15.76
CA ALA A 423 -33.39 11.09 -15.96
C ALA A 423 -32.73 9.70 -16.06
N ALA A 424 -31.66 9.56 -16.85
CA ALA A 424 -30.95 8.30 -16.98
C ALA A 424 -30.31 7.82 -15.65
N ARG A 425 -29.85 8.76 -14.81
CA ARG A 425 -29.33 8.45 -13.46
C ARG A 425 -30.43 7.93 -12.53
N ALA A 426 -31.63 8.51 -12.59
CA ALA A 426 -32.78 8.04 -11.82
C ALA A 426 -33.19 6.62 -12.24
N GLU A 427 -33.24 6.34 -13.54
CA GLU A 427 -33.55 5.00 -14.06
C GLU A 427 -32.51 3.94 -13.64
N LEU A 428 -31.21 4.32 -13.61
CA LEU A 428 -30.17 3.43 -13.12
C LEU A 428 -30.34 3.12 -11.63
N ALA A 429 -30.64 4.14 -10.82
CA ALA A 429 -30.87 3.96 -9.39
C ALA A 429 -32.06 3.02 -9.11
N GLU A 430 -33.15 3.17 -9.86
CA GLU A 430 -34.32 2.29 -9.77
C GLU A 430 -33.97 0.84 -10.15
N ALA A 431 -33.28 0.63 -11.28
CA ALA A 431 -32.85 -0.70 -11.71
C ALA A 431 -31.89 -1.37 -10.70
N GLN A 432 -31.05 -0.59 -10.02
CA GLN A 432 -30.17 -1.07 -8.96
C GLN A 432 -30.96 -1.46 -7.70
N GLN A 433 -31.96 -0.66 -7.31
CA GLN A 433 -32.81 -0.96 -6.16
C GLN A 433 -33.59 -2.26 -6.37
N GLN A 434 -34.12 -2.48 -7.57
CA GLN A 434 -34.80 -3.73 -7.94
C GLN A 434 -33.87 -4.94 -7.87
N LEU A 435 -32.63 -4.82 -8.34
CA LEU A 435 -31.63 -5.89 -8.26
C LEU A 435 -31.26 -6.25 -6.81
N VAL A 436 -31.10 -5.26 -5.94
CA VAL A 436 -30.83 -5.48 -4.52
C VAL A 436 -32.00 -6.19 -3.83
N ALA A 437 -33.23 -5.77 -4.11
CA ALA A 437 -34.43 -6.42 -3.59
C ALA A 437 -34.53 -7.88 -4.05
N ALA A 438 -34.30 -8.16 -5.34
CA ALA A 438 -34.33 -9.51 -5.88
C ALA A 438 -33.28 -10.44 -5.24
N ARG A 439 -32.08 -9.93 -4.98
CA ARG A 439 -31.02 -10.67 -4.28
C ARG A 439 -31.34 -10.91 -2.80
N ALA A 440 -31.99 -9.95 -2.14
CA ALA A 440 -32.45 -10.12 -0.76
C ALA A 440 -33.52 -11.23 -0.66
N GLU A 441 -34.43 -11.31 -1.64
CA GLU A 441 -35.42 -12.38 -1.73
C GLU A 441 -34.78 -13.73 -2.08
N GLU A 442 -33.76 -13.78 -2.94
CA GLU A 442 -33.02 -15.02 -3.21
C GLU A 442 -32.33 -15.57 -1.96
N VAL A 443 -31.75 -14.70 -1.13
CA VAL A 443 -31.15 -15.07 0.15
C VAL A 443 -32.20 -15.59 1.14
N LYS A 444 -33.41 -15.02 1.15
CA LYS A 444 -34.53 -15.54 1.95
C LYS A 444 -35.00 -16.91 1.43
N MET A 445 -35.11 -17.08 0.12
CA MET A 445 -35.52 -18.34 -0.51
C MET A 445 -34.50 -19.47 -0.27
N ARG A 446 -33.18 -19.19 -0.37
CA ARG A 446 -32.15 -20.19 -0.04
C ARG A 446 -32.16 -20.60 1.43
N LYS A 447 -32.52 -19.69 2.35
CA LYS A 447 -32.77 -20.03 3.77
C LYS A 447 -33.99 -20.94 3.95
N VAL A 448 -35.06 -20.73 3.17
CA VAL A 448 -36.27 -21.57 3.20
C VAL A 448 -36.01 -22.96 2.61
N LEU A 449 -35.13 -23.07 1.62
CA LEU A 449 -34.76 -24.33 0.96
C LEU A 449 -33.75 -25.19 1.74
N GLY A 450 -33.28 -24.74 2.91
CA GLY A 450 -32.41 -25.54 3.78
C GLY A 450 -31.00 -25.79 3.24
N GLU A 451 -30.55 -25.02 2.23
CA GLU A 451 -29.17 -25.10 1.74
C GLU A 451 -28.20 -24.66 2.85
N GLN A 452 -27.42 -25.64 3.36
CA GLN A 452 -26.38 -25.37 4.35
C GLN A 452 -25.31 -24.46 3.73
N PRO A 453 -24.93 -23.34 4.39
CA PRO A 453 -23.90 -22.47 3.86
C PRO A 453 -22.59 -23.25 3.71
N GLN A 454 -21.92 -23.06 2.57
CA GLN A 454 -20.63 -23.68 2.27
C GLN A 454 -19.67 -23.49 3.46
N LYS A 455 -19.23 -24.60 4.06
CA LYS A 455 -18.41 -24.59 5.28
C LYS A 455 -17.04 -23.97 4.96
N ASP A 456 -16.61 -22.97 5.73
CA ASP A 456 -15.29 -22.37 5.54
C ASP A 456 -14.21 -23.45 5.72
N LYS A 457 -13.23 -23.46 4.81
CA LYS A 457 -12.09 -24.37 4.91
C LYS A 457 -11.22 -23.96 6.10
N THR A 458 -11.26 -24.73 7.19
CA THR A 458 -10.30 -24.58 8.29
C THR A 458 -8.98 -25.25 7.94
N LEU A 459 -7.87 -24.70 8.44
CA LEU A 459 -6.55 -25.28 8.33
C LEU A 459 -6.27 -26.20 9.53
N GLU A 460 -5.26 -27.07 9.39
CA GLU A 460 -4.92 -28.08 10.39
C GLU A 460 -4.30 -27.49 11.67
N LEU A 461 -3.51 -26.42 11.54
CA LEU A 461 -2.85 -25.79 12.68
C LEU A 461 -3.70 -24.63 13.23
N SER A 462 -3.45 -24.26 14.49
CA SER A 462 -4.06 -23.07 15.09
C SER A 462 -3.63 -21.79 14.39
N LEU A 463 -4.37 -20.69 14.59
CA LEU A 463 -4.06 -19.38 14.05
C LEU A 463 -2.61 -18.94 14.33
N GLY A 464 -2.15 -19.08 15.57
CA GLY A 464 -0.79 -18.73 15.97
C GLY A 464 0.28 -19.59 15.28
N ALA A 465 0.05 -20.89 15.15
CA ALA A 465 0.98 -21.79 14.47
C ALA A 465 1.01 -21.56 12.95
N GLU A 466 -0.15 -21.30 12.34
CA GLU A 466 -0.25 -20.89 10.93
C GLU A 466 0.40 -19.54 10.67
N PHE A 467 0.27 -18.58 11.59
CA PHE A 467 0.95 -17.29 11.52
C PHE A 467 2.47 -17.50 11.45
N GLN A 468 3.05 -18.28 12.37
CA GLN A 468 4.50 -18.57 12.37
C GLN A 468 4.96 -19.20 11.06
N ARG A 469 4.20 -20.19 10.58
CA ARG A 469 4.48 -20.87 9.30
C ARG A 469 4.39 -19.93 8.11
N CYS A 470 3.37 -19.08 8.07
CA CYS A 470 3.14 -18.09 7.02
C CYS A 470 4.23 -17.01 7.01
N ALA A 471 4.54 -16.43 8.17
CA ALA A 471 5.56 -15.40 8.33
C ALA A 471 6.95 -15.90 7.89
N THR A 472 7.35 -17.10 8.35
CA THR A 472 8.63 -17.72 7.96
C THR A 472 8.69 -17.95 6.44
N ARG A 473 7.63 -18.51 5.84
CA ARG A 473 7.56 -18.71 4.38
C ARG A 473 7.62 -17.39 3.62
N ALA A 474 6.94 -16.35 4.11
CA ALA A 474 6.92 -15.03 3.49
C ALA A 474 8.32 -14.38 3.52
N GLN A 475 9.02 -14.46 4.65
CA GLN A 475 10.40 -13.98 4.81
C GLN A 475 11.36 -14.70 3.84
N ASN A 476 11.32 -16.03 3.78
CA ASN A 476 12.18 -16.81 2.88
C ASN A 476 11.90 -16.49 1.40
N ARG A 477 10.62 -16.35 1.03
CA ARG A 477 10.23 -15.95 -0.33
C ARG A 477 10.69 -14.54 -0.65
N ASN A 478 10.65 -13.61 0.31
CA ASN A 478 11.16 -12.24 0.13
C ASN A 478 12.68 -12.25 -0.07
N LYS A 479 13.43 -13.00 0.76
CA LYS A 479 14.90 -13.13 0.63
C LYS A 479 15.30 -13.65 -0.75
N SER A 480 14.66 -14.73 -1.20
CA SER A 480 14.92 -15.31 -2.53
C SER A 480 14.57 -14.34 -3.67
N ARG A 481 13.40 -13.68 -3.59
CA ARG A 481 12.99 -12.68 -4.60
C ARG A 481 13.95 -11.49 -4.66
N LYS A 482 14.39 -10.97 -3.52
CA LYS A 482 15.35 -9.87 -3.43
C LYS A 482 16.66 -10.26 -4.10
N LYS A 483 17.24 -11.42 -3.71
CA LYS A 483 18.46 -11.99 -4.33
C LYS A 483 18.32 -12.05 -5.86
N ASN A 484 17.24 -12.63 -6.37
CA ASN A 484 17.03 -12.80 -7.81
C ASN A 484 16.83 -11.48 -8.55
N SER A 485 16.24 -10.48 -7.91
CA SER A 485 15.97 -9.18 -8.55
C SER A 485 17.25 -8.36 -8.68
N LEU A 486 18.08 -8.34 -7.63
CA LEU A 486 19.32 -7.57 -7.60
C LEU A 486 20.41 -8.16 -8.51
N LEU A 487 20.33 -9.45 -8.88
CA LEU A 487 21.18 -10.03 -9.93
C LEU A 487 21.08 -9.27 -11.27
N ASN A 488 19.99 -8.55 -11.52
CA ASN A 488 19.84 -7.74 -12.73
C ASN A 488 20.68 -6.45 -12.71
N LEU A 489 21.14 -6.02 -11.53
CA LEU A 489 22.06 -4.90 -11.32
C LEU A 489 23.52 -5.34 -11.22
N ARG A 490 23.82 -6.63 -11.44
CA ARG A 490 25.19 -7.13 -11.36
C ARG A 490 26.05 -6.50 -12.45
N LEU A 491 27.24 -6.06 -12.06
CA LEU A 491 28.23 -5.46 -12.93
C LEU A 491 28.97 -6.53 -13.77
N ASN A 492 29.69 -6.08 -14.79
CA ASN A 492 30.49 -6.94 -15.66
C ASN A 492 31.58 -7.71 -14.89
N ASP A 493 32.01 -7.20 -13.74
CA ASP A 493 33.01 -7.77 -12.85
C ASP A 493 32.43 -8.69 -11.75
N TYR A 494 31.14 -9.04 -11.84
CA TYR A 494 30.38 -9.83 -10.85
C TYR A 494 30.11 -9.17 -9.51
N ARG A 495 30.55 -7.92 -9.26
CA ARG A 495 30.07 -7.20 -8.09
C ARG A 495 28.58 -6.92 -8.21
N GLN A 496 27.90 -7.00 -7.08
CA GLN A 496 26.46 -6.76 -6.98
C GLN A 496 26.15 -6.02 -5.69
N VAL A 497 25.03 -5.32 -5.68
CA VAL A 497 24.52 -4.68 -4.48
C VAL A 497 23.81 -5.69 -3.59
N TYR A 498 24.07 -5.58 -2.30
CA TYR A 498 23.34 -6.28 -1.25
C TYR A 498 22.74 -5.23 -0.33
N PHE A 499 21.50 -5.47 0.09
CA PHE A 499 20.82 -4.62 1.05
C PHE A 499 20.52 -5.45 2.29
N SER A 500 21.26 -5.19 3.36
CA SER A 500 21.12 -5.85 4.65
C SER A 500 21.09 -4.84 5.81
N LYS A 501 20.73 -5.31 7.01
CA LYS A 501 20.85 -4.49 8.23
C LYS A 501 22.30 -4.12 8.53
N GLU A 502 23.26 -4.94 8.11
CA GLU A 502 24.67 -4.63 8.29
C GLU A 502 25.10 -3.48 7.38
N ASP A 503 24.68 -3.52 6.11
CA ASP A 503 25.02 -2.46 5.15
C ASP A 503 24.44 -1.09 5.57
N ARG A 504 23.29 -1.07 6.28
CA ARG A 504 22.72 0.17 6.83
C ARG A 504 23.63 0.85 7.84
N LYS A 505 24.51 0.11 8.53
CA LYS A 505 25.46 0.70 9.48
C LYS A 505 26.55 1.52 8.79
N ALA A 506 26.79 1.26 7.52
CA ALA A 506 27.74 2.03 6.71
C ALA A 506 27.15 3.36 6.21
N ILE A 507 25.84 3.59 6.36
CA ILE A 507 25.21 4.88 6.01
C ILE A 507 25.77 5.96 6.94
N PRO A 508 26.29 7.09 6.41
CA PRO A 508 26.78 8.19 7.22
C PRO A 508 25.73 8.67 8.23
N ALA A 509 26.15 8.86 9.50
CA ALA A 509 25.25 9.29 10.57
C ALA A 509 24.52 10.59 10.24
N ALA A 510 25.17 11.52 9.53
CA ALA A 510 24.54 12.77 9.08
C ALA A 510 23.33 12.53 8.15
N LEU A 511 23.38 11.51 7.26
CA LEU A 511 22.23 11.16 6.43
C LEU A 511 21.10 10.53 7.23
N ILE A 512 21.43 9.72 8.25
CA ILE A 512 20.43 9.16 9.16
C ILE A 512 19.72 10.27 9.93
N GLU A 513 20.45 11.26 10.46
CA GLU A 513 19.86 12.40 11.14
C GLU A 513 19.01 13.27 10.19
N GLU A 514 19.45 13.47 8.95
CA GLU A 514 18.67 14.19 7.95
C GLU A 514 17.36 13.43 7.62
N ILE A 515 17.39 12.10 7.49
CA ILE A 515 16.17 11.28 7.32
C ILE A 515 15.25 11.44 8.54
N LYS A 516 15.79 11.47 9.76
CA LYS A 516 14.98 11.70 10.97
C LYS A 516 14.31 13.06 10.96
N GLN A 517 15.04 14.13 10.61
CA GLN A 517 14.51 15.48 10.54
C GLN A 517 13.37 15.59 9.52
N LEU A 518 13.55 14.99 8.34
CA LEU A 518 12.52 14.97 7.30
C LEU A 518 11.29 14.10 7.68
N ASN A 519 11.41 13.23 8.68
CA ASN A 519 10.35 12.35 9.18
C ASN A 519 9.96 12.63 10.64
N ALA A 520 10.16 13.86 11.12
CA ALA A 520 9.95 14.21 12.53
C ALA A 520 8.52 13.90 13.04
N LEU A 521 7.50 14.04 12.19
CA LEU A 521 6.12 13.77 12.56
C LEU A 521 5.85 12.27 12.67
N ASP A 522 6.39 11.47 11.74
CA ASP A 522 6.35 10.00 11.83
C ASP A 522 7.10 9.50 13.08
N ILE A 523 8.18 10.18 13.51
CA ILE A 523 8.89 9.82 14.76
C ILE A 523 7.97 9.98 15.97
N ALA A 524 7.24 11.08 16.05
CA ALA A 524 6.28 11.32 17.12
C ALA A 524 5.13 10.31 17.08
N LEU A 525 4.57 10.04 15.89
CA LEU A 525 3.50 9.07 15.68
C LEU A 525 3.93 7.64 16.05
N HIS A 526 5.11 7.21 15.60
CA HIS A 526 5.66 5.88 15.89
C HIS A 526 5.91 5.70 17.39
N LYS A 527 6.46 6.72 18.06
CA LYS A 527 6.61 6.70 19.53
C LYS A 527 5.27 6.49 20.22
N ARG A 528 4.23 7.22 19.81
CA ARG A 528 2.88 7.05 20.38
C ARG A 528 2.30 5.67 20.11
N ALA A 529 2.51 5.13 18.91
CA ALA A 529 2.08 3.77 18.57
C ALA A 529 2.72 2.71 19.48
N LEU A 530 4.01 2.84 19.80
CA LEU A 530 4.70 1.95 20.75
C LEU A 530 4.12 2.05 22.16
N GLU A 531 3.83 3.25 22.63
CA GLU A 531 3.19 3.48 23.94
C GLU A 531 1.79 2.84 24.00
N LEU A 532 0.98 3.00 22.94
CA LEU A 532 -0.35 2.40 22.83
C LEU A 532 -0.30 0.87 22.78
N LEU A 533 0.67 0.32 22.06
CA LEU A 533 0.90 -1.13 22.01
C LEU A 533 1.25 -1.67 23.41
N GLU A 534 2.16 -1.02 24.13
CA GLU A 534 2.58 -1.44 25.46
C GLU A 534 1.44 -1.39 26.48
N LYS A 535 0.73 -0.26 26.51
CA LYS A 535 -0.45 -0.09 27.37
C LYS A 535 -1.49 -1.18 27.11
N ARG A 536 -1.82 -1.41 25.83
CA ARG A 536 -2.82 -2.40 25.43
C ARG A 536 -2.40 -3.82 25.79
N ARG A 537 -1.13 -4.19 25.63
CA ARG A 537 -0.60 -5.49 26.05
C ARG A 537 -0.71 -5.68 27.56
N THR A 538 -0.42 -4.63 28.34
CA THR A 538 -0.57 -4.64 29.80
C THR A 538 -2.04 -4.86 30.19
N ASP A 539 -2.96 -4.12 29.58
CA ASP A 539 -4.41 -4.25 29.82
C ASP A 539 -4.92 -5.66 29.45
N GLN A 540 -4.49 -6.18 28.29
CA GLN A 540 -4.85 -7.51 27.81
C GLN A 540 -4.27 -8.62 28.68
N THR A 541 -3.06 -8.44 29.22
CA THR A 541 -2.45 -9.39 30.16
C THR A 541 -3.23 -9.42 31.46
N THR A 542 -3.54 -8.24 32.03
CA THR A 542 -4.33 -8.11 33.25
C THR A 542 -5.72 -8.70 33.10
N ALA A 543 -6.33 -8.56 31.92
CA ALA A 543 -7.63 -9.14 31.59
C ALA A 543 -7.59 -10.63 31.22
N GLY A 544 -6.41 -11.28 31.22
CA GLY A 544 -6.26 -12.69 30.82
C GLY A 544 -6.57 -12.97 29.34
N LYS A 545 -6.53 -11.94 28.48
CA LYS A 545 -6.84 -12.04 27.04
C LYS A 545 -5.62 -12.18 26.15
N LEU A 546 -4.42 -11.77 26.62
CA LEU A 546 -3.21 -11.84 25.82
C LEU A 546 -2.72 -13.30 25.74
N GLN A 547 -2.65 -13.83 24.53
CA GLN A 547 -2.06 -15.14 24.25
C GLN A 547 -0.70 -14.95 23.57
N ALA A 548 0.30 -15.71 24.01
CA ALA A 548 1.60 -15.73 23.35
C ALA A 548 1.53 -16.52 22.04
N LEU A 549 2.26 -16.09 21.03
CA LEU A 549 2.43 -16.90 19.83
C LEU A 549 3.19 -18.20 20.18
N PRO A 550 2.80 -19.35 19.58
CA PRO A 550 3.54 -20.58 19.79
C PRO A 550 4.97 -20.43 19.24
N PRO A 551 5.94 -21.19 19.78
CA PRO A 551 7.28 -21.21 19.25
C PRO A 551 7.26 -21.62 17.78
N VAL A 552 8.19 -21.08 16.98
CA VAL A 552 8.35 -21.50 15.59
C VAL A 552 8.67 -22.98 15.58
N ALA A 553 7.72 -23.82 15.16
CA ALA A 553 7.99 -25.23 14.94
C ALA A 553 9.09 -25.34 13.87
N VAL A 554 10.31 -25.65 14.31
CA VAL A 554 11.42 -26.00 13.42
C VAL A 554 10.91 -27.13 12.54
N ALA A 555 10.91 -26.93 11.23
CA ALA A 555 10.18 -27.74 10.27
C ALA A 555 10.46 -29.26 10.40
N GLN A 556 9.69 -29.97 11.22
CA GLN A 556 9.77 -31.43 11.32
C GLN A 556 8.94 -32.16 10.25
N HIS A 557 8.14 -31.46 9.44
CA HIS A 557 7.25 -32.11 8.47
C HIS A 557 7.83 -32.37 7.07
N ARG A 558 9.16 -32.38 6.90
CA ARG A 558 9.78 -32.81 5.63
C ARG A 558 10.26 -34.27 5.60
N ALA A 559 10.13 -35.02 6.68
CA ALA A 559 10.61 -36.41 6.77
C ALA A 559 9.60 -37.50 6.35
N GLN A 560 8.35 -37.18 6.00
CA GLN A 560 7.31 -38.21 5.78
C GLN A 560 6.72 -38.27 4.36
N ARG A 561 7.33 -37.63 3.37
CA ARG A 561 7.03 -37.96 1.96
C ARG A 561 8.29 -38.53 1.33
N GLY A 562 8.45 -39.85 1.51
CA GLY A 562 9.45 -40.63 0.81
C GLY A 562 9.37 -40.37 -0.68
N ARG A 563 10.48 -39.92 -1.26
CA ARG A 563 10.77 -40.18 -2.66
C ARG A 563 11.25 -41.63 -2.74
N PRO A 564 10.64 -42.50 -3.55
CA PRO A 564 11.32 -43.73 -3.92
C PRO A 564 12.58 -43.33 -4.68
N ALA A 565 13.70 -43.91 -4.27
CA ALA A 565 14.94 -43.83 -5.02
C ALA A 565 14.73 -44.49 -6.39
N VAL A 566 14.97 -43.73 -7.45
CA VAL A 566 15.34 -44.23 -8.78
C VAL A 566 16.48 -43.36 -9.26
#